data_AF-A0A2E3MY33-F1
#
_entry.id   AF-A0A2E3MY33-F1
#
_cell.length_a   1.000
_cell.length_b   1.000
_cell.length_c   1.000
_cell.angle_alpha   90.00
_cell.angle_beta   90.00
_cell.angle_gamma   90.00
#
_symmetry.space_group_name_H-M   'P 1'
#
loop_
_entity.id
_entity.type
_entity.pdbx_description
1 polymer ?
#
loop_
_entity_poly.entity_id
_entity_poly.type
_entity_poly.pdbx_seq_one_letter_code
_entity_poly.pdbx_strand_id
1 'polypeptide(L)' 'MKRADDASLPFKLKESNLKPKKTGVLLFDRRCGRFVQRKESVRIAGGITFIANGNDLPAKLDLVINSETTETP' A
#
# COMPACT_ATOMS: atom_id res chain seq x y z
N MET A 1 5.35 -24.22 -24.10
CA MET A 1 5.37 -23.01 -23.26
C MET A 1 5.45 -23.44 -21.81
N LYS A 2 6.60 -23.26 -21.13
CA LYS A 2 6.64 -23.36 -19.66
C LYS A 2 5.97 -22.11 -19.11
N ARG A 3 4.96 -22.26 -18.26
CA ARG A 3 4.32 -21.14 -17.57
C ARG A 3 5.35 -20.49 -16.64
N ALA A 4 5.27 -19.18 -16.45
CA ALA A 4 6.12 -18.43 -15.52
C ALA A 4 5.85 -18.78 -14.03
N ASP A 5 5.07 -19.83 -13.77
CA ASP A 5 4.72 -20.34 -12.44
C ASP A 5 5.80 -21.26 -11.83
N ASP A 6 6.84 -21.61 -12.60
CA ASP A 6 7.85 -22.62 -12.23
C ASP A 6 9.15 -22.02 -11.64
N ALA A 7 9.18 -20.72 -11.38
CA ALA A 7 10.23 -20.12 -10.57
C ALA A 7 9.83 -20.29 -9.10
N SER A 8 10.42 -21.27 -8.42
CA SER A 8 10.35 -21.37 -6.96
C SER A 8 10.87 -20.06 -6.38
N LEU A 9 9.96 -19.15 -6.02
CA LEU A 9 10.31 -17.93 -5.33
C LEU A 9 11.13 -18.31 -4.09
N PRO A 10 12.21 -17.59 -3.78
CA PRO A 10 13.08 -17.91 -2.65
C PRO A 10 12.36 -17.83 -1.29
N PHE A 11 11.17 -17.22 -1.29
CA PHE A 11 10.33 -17.02 -0.13
C PHE A 11 8.89 -17.44 -0.42
N LYS A 12 8.26 -18.11 0.53
CA LYS A 12 6.79 -18.30 0.57
C LYS A 12 6.21 -17.42 1.67
N LEU A 13 5.03 -16.86 1.47
CA LEU A 13 4.32 -16.16 2.54
C LEU A 13 3.73 -17.19 3.51
N LYS A 14 4.03 -17.11 4.80
CA LYS A 14 3.41 -17.93 5.85
C LYS A 14 2.15 -17.28 6.39
N GLU A 15 2.29 -16.04 6.85
CA GLU A 15 1.21 -15.27 7.46
C GLU A 15 1.51 -13.77 7.38
N SER A 16 0.49 -12.96 7.56
CA SER A 16 0.65 -11.51 7.67
C SER A 16 -0.42 -10.91 8.60
N ASN A 17 -0.04 -9.86 9.32
CA ASN A 17 -0.93 -9.03 10.14
C ASN A 17 -0.76 -7.57 9.72
N LEU A 18 -0.99 -7.31 8.43
CA LEU A 18 -0.92 -5.99 7.83
C LEU A 18 -2.23 -5.24 8.06
N LYS A 19 -2.13 -3.99 8.51
CA LYS A 19 -3.28 -3.15 8.80
C LYS A 19 -3.26 -1.90 7.92
N PRO A 20 -4.29 -1.66 7.11
CA PRO A 20 -4.42 -0.42 6.37
C PRO A 20 -4.94 0.71 7.28
N LYS A 21 -4.41 1.91 7.11
CA LYS A 21 -4.94 3.16 7.67
C LYS A 21 -5.05 4.20 6.56
N LYS A 22 -6.26 4.71 6.34
CA LYS A 22 -6.54 5.75 5.34
C LYS A 22 -6.71 7.11 6.00
N THR A 23 -6.16 8.14 5.37
CA THR A 23 -6.46 9.55 5.66
C THR A 23 -6.75 10.27 4.36
N GLY A 24 -7.68 11.21 4.38
CA GLY A 24 -8.03 12.01 3.21
C GLY A 24 -8.39 13.44 3.60
N VAL A 25 -8.02 14.40 2.76
CA VAL A 25 -8.37 15.81 2.87
C VAL A 25 -8.90 16.29 1.53
N LEU A 26 -10.02 17.00 1.56
CA LEU A 26 -10.60 17.70 0.41
C LEU A 26 -10.56 19.20 0.69
N LEU A 27 -10.12 19.99 -0.29
CA LEU A 27 -10.17 21.45 -0.23
C LEU A 27 -11.28 21.95 -1.15
N PHE A 28 -12.21 22.73 -0.59
CA PHE A 28 -13.31 23.35 -1.32
C PHE A 28 -13.08 24.85 -1.47
N ASP A 29 -13.05 25.35 -2.71
CA ASP A 29 -13.03 26.78 -2.99
C ASP A 29 -14.48 27.31 -3.03
N ARG A 30 -14.81 28.11 -2.02
CA ARG A 30 -16.13 28.73 -1.89
C ARG A 30 -16.44 29.75 -2.99
N ARG A 31 -15.43 30.39 -3.59
CA ARG A 31 -15.62 31.40 -4.64
C ARG A 31 -16.00 30.74 -5.95
N CYS A 32 -15.34 29.64 -6.28
CA CYS A 32 -15.59 28.87 -7.50
C CYS A 32 -16.66 27.78 -7.33
N GLY A 33 -17.11 27.50 -6.10
CA GLY A 33 -18.15 26.51 -5.82
C GLY A 33 -17.73 25.07 -6.09
N ARG A 34 -16.42 24.77 -6.09
CA ARG A 34 -15.87 23.45 -6.45
C ARG A 34 -14.75 23.00 -5.51
N PHE A 35 -14.52 21.70 -5.47
CA PHE A 35 -13.32 21.15 -4.84
C PHE A 35 -12.11 21.45 -5.73
N VAL A 36 -11.01 21.93 -5.14
CA VAL A 36 -9.79 22.31 -5.88
C VAL A 36 -8.61 21.41 -5.55
N GLN A 37 -8.71 20.63 -4.47
CA GLN A 37 -7.66 19.69 -4.10
C GLN A 37 -8.24 18.46 -3.41
N ARG A 38 -7.65 17.30 -3.72
CA ARG A 38 -7.84 16.03 -3.03
C ARG A 38 -6.47 15.47 -2.67
N LYS A 39 -6.25 15.21 -1.39
CA LYS A 39 -5.07 14.52 -0.86
C LYS A 39 -5.52 13.26 -0.16
N GLU A 40 -4.98 12.12 -0.54
CA GLU A 40 -5.21 10.84 0.11
C GLU A 40 -3.88 10.18 0.47
N SER A 41 -3.87 9.52 1.63
CA SER A 41 -2.76 8.68 2.05
C SER A 41 -3.31 7.37 2.58
N VAL A 42 -2.68 6.27 2.17
CA VAL A 42 -2.94 4.92 2.68
C VAL A 42 -1.62 4.39 3.23
N ARG A 43 -1.59 4.11 4.53
CA ARG A 43 -0.48 3.42 5.18
C ARG A 43 -0.85 1.96 5.39
N ILE A 44 0.01 1.03 4.95
CA ILE A 44 -0.10 -0.40 5.20
C ILE A 44 1.08 -0.77 6.09
N ALA A 45 0.81 -1.04 7.37
CA ALA A 45 1.85 -1.38 8.34
C ALA A 45 1.51 -2.66 9.09
N GLY A 46 2.53 -3.48 9.38
CA GLY A 46 2.34 -4.69 10.17
C GLY A 46 3.45 -5.72 10.02
N GLY A 47 3.23 -6.89 10.60
CA GLY A 47 4.14 -8.03 10.49
C GLY A 47 3.83 -8.90 9.28
N ILE A 48 4.86 -9.46 8.68
CA ILE A 48 4.80 -10.49 7.63
C ILE A 48 5.78 -11.59 8.01
N THR A 49 5.38 -12.84 7.97
CA THR A 49 6.30 -13.98 8.16
C THR A 49 6.44 -14.71 6.83
N PHE A 50 7.68 -14.86 6.36
CA PHE A 50 8.00 -15.68 5.20
C PHE A 50 8.55 -17.04 5.62
N ILE A 51 8.50 -18.01 4.72
CA ILE A 51 9.24 -19.27 4.80
C ILE A 51 10.38 -19.20 3.81
N ALA A 52 11.62 -19.26 4.30
CA ALA A 52 12.85 -19.29 3.52
C ALA A 52 13.60 -20.58 3.84
N ASN A 53 13.79 -21.47 2.86
CA ASN A 53 14.48 -22.76 3.06
C ASN A 53 13.92 -23.56 4.26
N GLY A 54 12.60 -23.55 4.46
CA GLY A 54 11.92 -24.24 5.57
C GLY A 54 11.94 -23.52 6.92
N ASN A 55 12.57 -22.34 7.02
CA ASN A 55 12.64 -21.54 8.24
C ASN A 55 11.70 -20.34 8.20
N ASP A 56 11.16 -19.97 9.36
CA ASP A 56 10.39 -18.75 9.53
C ASP A 56 11.31 -17.53 9.50
N LEU A 57 11.03 -16.59 8.59
CA LEU A 57 11.69 -15.30 8.46
C LEU A 57 10.68 -14.19 8.77
N PRO A 58 10.62 -13.71 10.03
CA PRO A 58 9.75 -12.62 10.40
C PRO A 58 10.27 -11.28 9.85
N ALA A 59 9.37 -10.48 9.31
CA ALA A 59 9.64 -9.17 8.73
C ALA A 59 8.55 -8.16 9.14
N LYS A 60 8.84 -6.87 8.95
CA LYS A 60 7.87 -5.78 9.11
C LYS A 60 7.75 -5.04 7.79
N LEU A 61 6.52 -4.72 7.42
CA LEU A 61 6.22 -3.81 6.32
C LEU A 61 5.68 -2.51 6.87
N ASP A 62 6.15 -1.40 6.33
CA ASP A 62 5.59 -0.07 6.52
C ASP A 62 5.61 0.65 5.17
N LEU A 63 4.49 0.58 4.45
CA LEU A 63 4.31 1.17 3.13
C LEU A 63 3.35 2.36 3.24
N VAL A 64 3.73 3.49 2.65
CA VAL A 64 2.87 4.68 2.53
C VAL A 64 2.64 4.98 1.06
N ILE A 65 1.38 5.01 0.64
CA ILE A 65 0.93 5.37 -0.70
C ILE A 65 0.23 6.72 -0.60
N ASN A 66 0.72 7.72 -1.33
CA ASN A 66 0.13 9.06 -1.38
C ASN A 66 -0.46 9.32 -2.77
N SER A 67 -1.62 9.96 -2.81
CA SER A 67 -2.27 10.43 -4.03
C SER A 67 -2.69 11.87 -3.81
N GLU A 68 -2.29 12.75 -4.73
CA GLU A 68 -2.66 14.15 -4.71
C GLU A 68 -3.19 14.55 -6.09
N THR A 69 -4.32 15.24 -6.10
CA THR A 69 -4.88 15.85 -7.31
C THR A 69 -5.21 17.29 -6.96
N THR A 70 -4.70 18.20 -7.77
CA THR A 70 -5.02 19.63 -7.69
C THR A 70 -5.66 20.02 -9.01
N GLU A 71 -6.85 20.61 -8.94
CA GLU A 71 -7.49 21.15 -10.13
C GLU A 71 -6.75 22.43 -10.55
N THR A 72 -6.39 22.52 -11.82
CA THR A 72 -5.88 23.76 -12.39
C THR A 72 -7.05 24.65 -12.86
N PRO A 73 -6.87 25.98 -12.87
CA PRO A 73 -7.88 26.93 -13.33
C PRO A 73 -8.39 26.65 -14.73
#